data_AF-A0AAV1LI03-F1
#
_entry.id   AF-A0AAV1LI03-F1
#
_cell.length_a   1.000
_cell.length_b   1.000
_cell.length_c   1.000
_cell.angle_alpha   90.00
_cell.angle_beta   90.00
_cell.angle_gamma   90.00
#
_symmetry.space_group_name_H-M   'P 1'
#
loop_
_entity.id
_entity.type
_entity.pdbx_description
1 polymer ?
#
loop_
_entity_poly.entity_id
_entity_poly.type
_entity_poly.pdbx_seq_one_letter_code
_entity_poly.pdbx_strand_id
1 'polypeptide(L)'
;MRNSWLKLARRDPKTLSTKSILYFCEDHFDLENDMENYTRYKIMGSVKRIQMKSNCTPSRFDCQVDRKRKSTPNKSLHSFIKRSTIGEIEETMEKEENHVK
;
A
#
# COMPACT_ATOMS: atom_id res chain seq x y z
N MET A 1 -13.99 -11.76 -0.09
CA MET A 1 -12.82 -11.05 0.45
C MET A 1 -11.98 -10.38 -0.64
N ARG A 2 -11.24 -11.12 -1.48
CA ARG A 2 -10.30 -10.54 -2.48
C ARG A 2 -10.92 -9.48 -3.39
N ASN A 3 -12.08 -9.74 -4.01
CA ASN A 3 -12.73 -8.76 -4.90
C ASN A 3 -13.12 -7.47 -4.16
N SER A 4 -13.57 -7.57 -2.91
CA SER A 4 -13.90 -6.42 -2.07
C SER A 4 -12.65 -5.58 -1.78
N TRP A 5 -11.54 -6.24 -1.43
CA TRP A 5 -10.26 -5.61 -1.20
C TRP A 5 -9.73 -4.90 -2.46
N LEU A 6 -9.84 -5.53 -3.63
CA LEU A 6 -9.46 -4.92 -4.92
C LEU A 6 -10.31 -3.67 -5.22
N LYS A 7 -11.62 -3.72 -4.98
CA LYS A 7 -12.51 -2.56 -5.13
C LYS A 7 -12.11 -1.41 -4.21
N LEU A 8 -11.74 -1.69 -2.96
CA LEU A 8 -11.27 -0.66 -2.02
C LEU A 8 -9.94 -0.04 -2.46
N ALA A 9 -9.05 -0.83 -3.08
CA ALA A 9 -7.85 -0.34 -3.75
C ALA A 9 -8.12 0.31 -5.12
N ARG A 10 -9.38 0.49 -5.53
CA ARG A 10 -9.78 1.03 -6.84
C ARG A 10 -9.20 0.25 -8.01
N ARG A 11 -9.06 -1.06 -7.87
CA ARG A 11 -8.63 -1.97 -8.93
C ARG A 11 -9.80 -2.82 -9.38
N ASP A 12 -9.94 -2.98 -10.69
CA ASP A 12 -10.95 -3.88 -11.26
C ASP A 12 -10.53 -5.34 -11.05
N PRO A 13 -11.32 -6.16 -10.33
CA PRO A 13 -11.04 -7.58 -10.18
C PRO A 13 -10.90 -8.35 -11.49
N LYS A 14 -11.55 -7.90 -12.58
CA LYS A 14 -11.48 -8.59 -13.88
C LYS A 14 -10.13 -8.43 -14.58
N THR A 15 -9.44 -7.33 -14.30
CA THR A 15 -8.11 -7.03 -14.87
C THR A 15 -6.99 -7.81 -14.20
N LEU A 16 -7.26 -8.45 -13.06
CA LEU A 16 -6.26 -9.09 -12.23
C LEU A 16 -6.47 -10.60 -12.16
N SER A 17 -5.39 -11.33 -12.40
CA SER A 17 -5.39 -12.78 -12.20
C SER A 17 -5.73 -13.15 -10.75
N THR A 18 -6.44 -14.26 -10.58
CA THR A 18 -6.68 -14.88 -9.27
C THR A 18 -5.39 -15.31 -8.58
N LYS A 19 -4.32 -15.55 -9.36
CA LYS A 19 -2.97 -15.89 -8.86
C LYS A 19 -2.09 -14.67 -8.56
N SER A 20 -2.61 -13.45 -8.70
CA SER A 20 -1.76 -12.27 -8.47
C SER A 20 -1.35 -12.14 -7.01
N ILE A 21 -0.06 -11.89 -6.81
CA ILE A 21 0.62 -11.68 -5.52
C ILE A 21 0.37 -10.29 -4.92
N LEU A 22 -0.76 -9.66 -5.25
CA LEU A 22 -1.11 -8.35 -4.69
C LEU A 22 -1.68 -8.51 -3.28
N TYR A 23 -1.00 -7.87 -2.33
CA TYR A 23 -1.38 -7.82 -0.92
C TYR A 23 -1.51 -6.36 -0.46
N PHE A 24 -2.14 -6.16 0.69
CA PHE A 24 -2.15 -4.89 1.40
C PHE A 24 -0.99 -4.90 2.41
N CYS A 25 -0.29 -3.77 2.52
CA CYS A 25 0.62 -3.52 3.63
C CYS A 25 -0.14 -3.43 4.95
N GLU A 26 0.60 -3.66 6.05
CA GLU A 26 0.09 -3.60 7.42
C GLU A 26 -0.60 -2.27 7.76
N ASP A 27 -0.05 -1.15 7.29
CA ASP A 27 -0.53 0.22 7.54
C ASP A 27 -1.98 0.47 7.12
N HIS A 28 -2.56 -0.41 6.29
CA HIS A 28 -3.95 -0.33 5.86
C HIS A 28 -4.96 -0.89 6.87
N PHE A 29 -4.48 -1.61 7.88
CA PHE A 29 -5.27 -2.31 8.89
C PHE A 29 -5.13 -1.68 10.26
N ASP A 30 -6.13 -1.92 11.11
CA ASP A 30 -6.08 -1.58 12.52
C ASP A 30 -5.70 -2.81 13.34
N LEU A 31 -4.39 -3.09 13.40
CA LEU A 31 -3.87 -4.35 13.92
C LEU A 31 -4.38 -4.76 15.30
N GLU A 32 -4.65 -3.80 16.19
CA GLU A 32 -5.13 -4.10 17.53
C GLU A 32 -6.50 -4.80 17.50
N ASN A 33 -7.34 -4.41 16.54
CA ASN A 33 -8.69 -4.93 16.37
C ASN A 33 -8.77 -6.00 15.27
N ASP A 34 -7.89 -5.95 14.27
CA ASP A 34 -7.95 -6.76 13.06
C ASP A 34 -7.13 -8.06 13.12
N MET A 35 -6.09 -8.10 13.97
CA MET A 35 -5.23 -9.27 14.13
C MET A 35 -5.72 -10.13 15.29
N GLU A 36 -5.84 -11.43 15.06
CA GLU A 36 -6.29 -12.41 16.06
C GLU A 36 -5.26 -12.57 17.19
N ASN A 37 -3.98 -12.58 16.83
CA ASN A 37 -2.87 -12.78 17.77
C ASN A 37 -2.12 -11.49 18.14
N TYR A 38 -2.79 -10.33 18.06
CA TYR A 38 -2.18 -9.03 18.39
C TYR A 38 -1.61 -8.99 19.80
N THR A 39 -2.36 -9.43 20.81
CA THR A 39 -1.92 -9.39 22.21
C THR A 39 -0.62 -10.16 22.41
N ARG A 40 -0.51 -11.35 21.79
CA ARG A 40 0.70 -12.17 21.86
C ARG A 40 1.87 -11.50 21.15
N TYR A 41 1.62 -10.94 19.96
CA TYR A 41 2.62 -10.17 19.23
C TYR A 41 3.11 -8.96 20.03
N LYS A 42 2.21 -8.24 20.69
CA LYS A 42 2.52 -7.06 21.49
C LYS A 42 3.34 -7.40 22.74
N ILE A 43 3.04 -8.50 23.43
CA ILE A 43 3.74 -8.92 24.65
C ILE A 43 5.12 -9.53 24.32
N MET A 44 5.17 -10.41 23.32
CA MET A 44 6.39 -11.16 22.99
C MET A 44 7.31 -10.42 22.01
N GLY A 45 6.83 -9.34 21.39
CA GLY A 45 7.51 -8.62 20.30
C GLY A 45 7.52 -9.37 18.96
N SER A 46 7.08 -10.63 18.94
CA SER A 46 7.06 -11.46 17.72
C SER A 46 6.08 -12.62 17.82
N VAL A 47 5.64 -13.11 16.66
CA VAL A 47 4.85 -14.35 16.51
C VAL A 47 5.36 -15.13 15.30
N LYS A 48 5.25 -16.46 15.35
CA LYS A 48 5.69 -17.33 14.24
C LYS A 48 4.95 -17.01 12.92
N ARG A 49 3.66 -16.67 13.01
CA ARG A 49 2.80 -16.28 11.87
C ARG A 49 1.78 -15.25 12.35
N ILE A 50 1.63 -14.16 11.61
CA ILE A 50 0.56 -13.18 11.81
C ILE A 50 -0.75 -13.83 11.37
N GLN A 51 -1.78 -13.75 12.20
CA GLN A 51 -3.11 -14.27 11.91
C GLN A 51 -4.09 -13.11 11.92
N MET A 52 -4.62 -12.76 10.75
CA MET A 52 -5.67 -11.76 10.62
C MET A 52 -7.03 -12.42 10.85
N LYS A 53 -7.98 -11.67 11.41
CA LYS A 53 -9.36 -12.11 11.52
C LYS A 53 -9.94 -12.40 10.13
N SER A 54 -10.74 -13.45 10.01
CA SER A 54 -11.30 -13.93 8.73
C SER A 54 -12.12 -12.89 7.96
N ASN A 55 -12.68 -11.90 8.65
CA ASN A 55 -13.55 -10.86 8.09
C ASN A 55 -12.89 -9.47 8.05
N CYS A 56 -11.59 -9.40 8.31
CA CYS A 56 -10.84 -8.15 8.32
C CYS A 56 -10.83 -7.48 6.94
N THR A 57 -11.02 -6.16 6.91
CA THR A 57 -11.03 -5.37 5.68
C THR A 57 -10.18 -4.11 5.87
N PRO A 58 -9.26 -3.79 4.93
CA PRO A 58 -8.44 -2.59 5.06
C PRO A 58 -9.33 -1.35 5.12
N SER A 59 -9.00 -0.43 6.02
CA SER A 59 -9.82 0.76 6.33
C SER A 59 -9.07 2.08 6.11
N ARG A 60 -7.73 2.05 6.21
CA ARG A 60 -6.84 3.21 6.07
C ARG A 60 -6.32 3.28 4.63
N PHE A 61 -6.59 4.39 3.94
CA PHE A 61 -6.24 4.59 2.52
C PHE A 61 -5.67 5.99 2.29
N ASP A 62 -4.80 6.44 3.19
CA ASP A 62 -4.29 7.82 3.14
C ASP A 62 -3.35 8.05 1.95
N CYS A 63 -2.85 6.97 1.34
CA CYS A 63 -2.10 6.97 0.09
C CYS A 63 -2.95 7.25 -1.16
N GLN A 64 -4.29 7.18 -1.07
CA GLN A 64 -5.19 7.52 -2.17
C GLN A 64 -5.45 9.03 -2.13
N VAL A 65 -4.68 9.79 -2.91
CA VAL A 65 -4.68 11.27 -2.93
C VAL A 65 -6.07 11.87 -3.23
N ASP A 66 -6.88 11.22 -4.07
CA ASP A 66 -8.24 11.70 -4.39
C ASP A 66 -9.32 11.20 -3.42
N ARG A 67 -8.94 10.55 -2.32
CA ARG A 67 -9.90 10.23 -1.26
C ARG A 67 -10.24 11.56 -0.58
N LYS A 68 -11.44 12.09 -0.81
CA LYS A 68 -11.99 13.23 -0.05
C LYS A 68 -11.87 12.89 1.43
N ARG A 69 -10.82 13.40 2.09
CA ARG A 69 -10.62 13.21 3.52
C ARG A 69 -11.85 13.80 4.20
N LYS A 70 -12.50 13.03 5.07
CA LYS A 70 -13.36 13.66 6.09
C LYS A 70 -12.41 14.53 6.90
N SER A 71 -12.47 15.84 6.68
CA SER A 71 -11.46 16.81 7.10
C SER A 71 -11.11 16.67 8.58
N THR A 72 -9.85 16.38 8.88
CA THR A 72 -9.16 16.93 10.04
C THR A 72 -7.77 17.39 9.58
N PRO A 73 -7.38 18.66 9.80
CA PRO A 73 -6.12 19.18 9.30
C PRO A 73 -4.98 18.89 10.30
N ASN A 74 -3.77 18.82 9.75
CA ASN A 74 -2.45 18.73 10.41
C ASN A 74 -1.96 17.34 10.83
N LYS A 75 -1.06 16.79 10.01
CA LYS A 75 0.40 16.92 10.20
C LYS A 75 1.11 16.41 8.94
N SER A 76 2.11 17.15 8.47
CA SER A 76 2.96 16.83 7.33
C SER A 76 3.66 15.48 7.51
N LEU A 77 3.36 14.50 6.66
CA LEU A 77 4.10 13.23 6.62
C LEU A 77 5.11 13.29 5.46
N HIS A 78 6.38 13.41 5.83
CA HIS A 78 7.58 13.43 5.00
C HIS A 78 7.81 12.14 4.18
N SER A 79 6.95 11.13 4.29
CA SER A 79 7.22 9.76 3.79
C SER A 79 6.94 9.53 2.29
N PHE A 80 6.58 10.55 1.51
CA PHE A 80 6.22 10.38 0.09
C PHE A 80 7.38 10.58 -0.90
N ILE A 81 8.56 11.01 -0.46
CA ILE A 81 9.71 11.27 -1.36
C ILE A 81 10.65 10.06 -1.35
N LYS A 82 10.31 8.99 -2.08
CA LYS A 82 11.32 7.97 -2.46
C LYS A 82 10.96 7.05 -3.63
N ARG A 83 10.13 7.49 -4.58
CA ARG A 83 9.83 6.72 -5.81
C ARG A 83 9.87 7.52 -7.11
N SER A 84 10.54 8.66 -7.14
CA SER A 84 10.76 9.47 -8.35
C SER A 84 12.25 9.53 -8.70
N THR A 85 12.89 8.37 -8.90
CA THR A 85 14.31 8.34 -9.33
C THR A 85 14.59 7.31 -10.41
N ILE A 86 13.55 6.80 -11.08
CA ILE A 86 13.71 5.88 -12.21
C ILE A 86 13.33 6.54 -13.54
N GLY A 87 12.40 7.51 -13.55
CA GLY A 87 11.99 8.19 -14.78
C GLY A 87 12.95 9.25 -15.31
N GLU A 88 13.80 9.85 -14.48
CA GLU A 88 14.68 10.96 -14.89
C GLU A 88 15.99 10.49 -15.54
N ILE A 89 16.36 9.20 -15.42
CA ILE A 89 17.63 8.69 -15.96
C ILE A 89 17.49 8.34 -17.46
N GLU A 90 16.34 7.83 -17.91
CA GLU A 90 16.12 7.47 -19.32
C GLU A 90 16.17 8.69 -20.25
N GLU A 91 15.69 9.86 -19.81
CA GLU A 91 15.69 11.08 -20.62
C GLU A 91 17.11 11.65 -20.85
N THR A 92 18.06 11.35 -19.94
CA THR A 92 19.45 11.80 -20.09
C THR A 92 20.27 10.93 -21.05
N MET A 93 19.91 9.66 -21.23
CA MET A 93 20.64 8.75 -22.12
C MET A 93 20.27 8.94 -23.60
N GLU A 94 19.02 9.31 -23.91
CA GLU A 94 18.59 9.56 -25.30
C GLU A 94 19.08 10.91 -25.86
N LYS A 95 19.43 11.86 -24.98
CA LYS A 95 19.93 13.18 -25.41
C LYS A 95 21.41 13.18 -25.78
N GLU A 96 22.22 12.22 -25.31
CA GLU A 96 23.64 12.12 -25.72
C GLU A 96 23.86 11.38 -27.04
N GLU A 97 22.99 10.44 -27.43
CA GLU A 97 23.15 9.71 -28.72
C GLU A 97 22.77 10.56 -29.95
N ASN A 98 21.97 11.61 -29.79
CA ASN A 98 21.54 12.48 -30.90
C ASN A 98 22.41 13.74 -31.10
N HIS A 99 23.49 13.93 -30.33
CA HIS A 99 24.42 15.04 -30.51
C HIS A 99 25.76 14.65 -31.17
N VAL A 100 25.93 13.37 -31.52
CA VAL A 100 27.13 12.87 -32.23
C VAL A 100 26.72 12.12 -33.49
N LYS A 101 26.05 12.81 -34.43
CA LYS A 101 26.02 12.47 -35.86
C LYS A 101 25.96 13.73 -36.69
#